data_AF-F4MQW1-F1
#
_entry.id   AF-F4MQW1-F1
#
_cell.length_a   1.000
_cell.length_b   1.000
_cell.length_c   1.000
_cell.angle_alpha   90.00
_cell.angle_beta   90.00
_cell.angle_gamma   90.00
#
_symmetry.space_group_name_H-M   'P 1'
#
loop_
_entity.id
_entity.type
_entity.pdbx_description
1 polymer ?
#
loop_
_entity_poly.entity_id
_entity_poly.type
_entity_poly.pdbx_seq_one_letter_code
_entity_poly.pdbx_strand_id
1 'polypeptide(L)'
;MKTTNVNIKMDPEIKKQASLLFKEFGMTMSSAINLFVRTAIEQNDIPFEYDREITNKETLEAFEEGERLLADKNAKRYSSFKEILDSLDD
;
A
#
# COMPACT_ATOMS: atom_id res chain seq x y z
N MET A 1 31.67 6.39 -8.13
CA MET A 1 30.27 6.59 -7.68
C MET A 1 30.27 7.60 -6.54
N LYS A 2 29.33 8.55 -6.52
CA LYS A 2 29.15 9.42 -5.36
C LYS A 2 28.39 8.65 -4.29
N THR A 3 28.88 8.68 -3.05
CA THR A 3 28.25 8.04 -1.90
C THR A 3 27.88 9.12 -0.89
N THR A 4 26.74 8.96 -0.24
CA THR A 4 26.28 9.82 0.84
C THR A 4 26.05 8.96 2.08
N ASN A 5 26.46 9.46 3.25
CA ASN A 5 26.22 8.79 4.51
C ASN A 5 24.76 9.00 4.94
N VAL A 6 24.12 7.93 5.39
CA VAL A 6 22.74 7.94 5.93
C VAL A 6 22.78 7.38 7.34
N ASN A 7 22.18 8.11 8.30
CA ASN A 7 22.05 7.66 9.68
C ASN A 7 20.58 7.32 9.97
N ILE A 8 20.32 6.10 10.43
CA ILE A 8 18.97 5.57 10.66
C ILE A 8 18.86 5.14 12.11
N LYS A 9 17.87 5.69 12.83
CA LYS A 9 17.51 5.22 14.18
C LYS A 9 16.65 3.98 14.04
N MET A 10 16.98 2.95 14.81
CA MET A 10 16.31 1.65 14.80
C MET A 10 16.35 1.08 16.21
N ASP A 11 15.34 0.29 16.56
CA ASP A 11 15.39 -0.51 17.77
C ASP A 11 16.61 -1.45 17.76
N PRO A 12 17.40 -1.53 18.84
CA PRO A 12 18.62 -2.35 18.88
C PRO A 12 18.38 -3.84 18.66
N GLU A 13 17.26 -4.38 19.15
CA GLU A 13 16.93 -5.80 19.02
C GLU A 13 16.47 -6.11 17.58
N ILE A 14 15.64 -5.25 17.00
CA ILE A 14 15.27 -5.35 15.57
C ILE A 14 16.51 -5.29 14.67
N LYS A 15 17.44 -4.37 14.95
CA LYS A 15 18.71 -4.26 14.20
C LYS A 15 19.51 -5.57 14.26
N LYS A 16 19.58 -6.19 15.44
CA LYS A 16 20.31 -7.45 15.65
C LYS A 16 19.67 -8.59 14.85
N GLN A 17 18.35 -8.73 14.94
CA GLN A 17 17.60 -9.76 14.20
C GLN A 17 17.76 -9.61 12.70
N ALA A 18 17.55 -8.39 12.17
CA ALA A 18 17.72 -8.12 10.75
C ALA A 18 19.17 -8.34 10.28
N SER A 19 20.17 -8.02 11.10
CA SER A 19 21.58 -8.28 10.76
C SER A 19 21.90 -9.78 10.66
N LEU A 20 21.28 -10.62 11.50
CA LEU A 20 21.44 -12.07 11.42
C LEU A 20 20.76 -12.62 10.16
N LEU A 21 19.52 -12.23 9.91
CA LEU A 21 18.75 -12.62 8.72
C LEU A 21 19.49 -12.28 7.42
N PHE A 22 19.93 -11.03 7.27
CA PHE A 22 20.62 -10.59 6.08
C PHE A 22 21.98 -11.28 5.90
N LYS A 23 22.66 -11.61 7.00
CA LYS A 23 23.89 -12.40 6.94
C LYS A 23 23.65 -13.82 6.44
N GLU A 24 22.54 -14.45 6.80
CA GLU A 24 22.13 -15.76 6.26
C GLU A 24 21.89 -15.69 4.74
N PHE A 25 21.39 -14.55 4.25
CA PHE A 25 21.24 -14.29 2.82
C PHE A 25 22.53 -13.82 2.12
N GLY A 26 23.68 -13.81 2.83
CA GLY A 26 24.96 -13.38 2.27
C GLY A 26 25.05 -11.86 2.00
N MET A 27 24.22 -11.05 2.66
CA MET A 27 24.15 -9.61 2.45
C MET A 27 24.39 -8.83 3.75
N THR A 28 24.81 -7.57 3.60
CA THR A 28 24.95 -6.65 4.74
C THR A 28 23.67 -5.85 4.94
N MET A 29 23.50 -5.26 6.12
CA MET A 29 22.41 -4.32 6.39
C MET A 29 22.38 -3.17 5.36
N SER A 30 23.55 -2.62 5.01
CA SER A 30 23.65 -1.57 4.00
C SER A 30 23.23 -2.05 2.62
N SER A 31 23.58 -3.27 2.24
CA SER A 31 23.15 -3.87 0.96
C SER A 31 21.63 -4.04 0.93
N ALA A 32 21.03 -4.55 2.00
CA ALA A 32 19.58 -4.72 2.12
C ALA A 32 18.82 -3.38 2.02
N ILE A 33 19.29 -2.34 2.72
CA ILE A 33 18.68 -1.00 2.67
C ILE A 33 18.80 -0.40 1.26
N ASN A 34 19.97 -0.55 0.61
CA ASN A 34 20.13 -0.07 -0.77
C ASN A 34 19.22 -0.80 -1.75
N LEU A 35 19.02 -2.12 -1.56
CA LEU A 35 18.08 -2.90 -2.37
C LEU A 35 16.66 -2.38 -2.19
N PHE A 36 16.20 -2.24 -0.94
CA PHE A 36 14.88 -1.69 -0.62
C PHE A 36 14.61 -0.35 -1.30
N VAL A 37 15.54 0.61 -1.17
CA VAL A 37 15.37 1.95 -1.76
C VAL A 37 15.33 1.90 -3.28
N ARG A 38 16.13 1.04 -3.92
CA ARG A 38 16.11 0.88 -5.38
C ARG A 38 14.79 0.31 -5.85
N THR A 39 14.31 -0.75 -5.22
CA THR A 39 13.03 -1.38 -5.57
C THR A 39 11.88 -0.38 -5.39
N ALA A 40 11.90 0.42 -4.32
CA ALA A 40 10.88 1.45 -4.10
C ALA A 40 10.86 2.52 -5.21
N ILE A 41 12.04 2.96 -5.67
CA ILE A 41 12.15 3.92 -6.77
C ILE A 41 11.67 3.31 -8.09
N GLU A 42 12.03 2.06 -8.37
CA GLU A 42 11.67 1.38 -9.62
C GLU A 42 10.17 1.12 -9.73
N GLN A 43 9.51 0.79 -8.61
CA GLN A 43 8.07 0.52 -8.56
C GLN A 43 7.23 1.78 -8.35
N ASN A 44 7.85 2.89 -7.96
CA ASN A 44 7.16 4.09 -7.49
C ASN A 44 6.11 3.77 -6.39
N ASP A 45 6.44 2.77 -5.57
CA ASP A 45 5.62 2.22 -4.50
C ASP A 45 6.52 1.71 -3.37
N ILE A 46 5.93 1.39 -2.23
CA ILE A 46 6.64 0.77 -1.13
C ILE A 46 6.72 -0.74 -1.40
N PRO A 47 7.92 -1.33 -1.51
CA PRO A 47 8.12 -2.69 -2.01
C PRO A 47 7.94 -3.75 -0.91
N PHE A 48 6.83 -3.64 -0.21
CA PHE A 48 6.27 -4.67 0.65
C PHE A 48 4.76 -4.62 0.50
N GLU A 49 4.12 -5.79 0.56
CA GLU A 49 2.67 -5.83 0.68
C GLU A 49 2.32 -5.15 2.02
N TYR A 50 1.71 -3.98 1.93
CA TYR A 50 1.02 -3.43 3.07
C TYR A 50 -0.22 -4.31 3.25
N ASP A 51 -0.20 -5.18 4.27
CA ASP A 51 -1.33 -6.04 4.58
C ASP A 51 -2.50 -5.15 5.03
N ARG A 52 -3.25 -4.70 4.02
CA ARG A 52 -4.39 -3.81 4.09
C ARG A 52 -5.67 -4.63 4.23
N GLU A 53 -5.60 -5.84 4.78
CA GLU A 53 -6.79 -6.62 5.16
C GLU A 53 -7.68 -5.87 6.17
N ILE A 54 -7.20 -4.76 6.75
CA ILE A 54 -8.06 -3.75 7.33
C ILE A 54 -8.49 -2.79 6.20
N THR A 55 -9.45 -3.24 5.39
CA THR A 55 -10.28 -2.30 4.62
C THR A 55 -10.80 -1.26 5.62
N ASN A 56 -10.55 0.04 5.40
CA ASN A 56 -11.06 1.04 6.33
C ASN A 56 -12.60 0.87 6.42
N LYS A 57 -13.19 1.10 7.60
CA LYS A 57 -14.60 0.78 7.86
C LYS A 57 -15.53 1.39 6.79
N GLU A 58 -15.18 2.58 6.32
CA GLU A 58 -15.88 3.31 5.25
C GLU A 58 -15.90 2.56 3.91
N THR A 59 -14.76 2.00 3.49
CA THR A 59 -14.68 1.24 2.23
C THR A 59 -15.46 -0.07 2.33
N LEU A 60 -15.44 -0.73 3.51
CA LEU A 60 -16.24 -1.94 3.74
C LEU A 60 -17.74 -1.63 3.71
N GLU A 61 -18.16 -0.54 4.37
CA GLU A 61 -19.55 -0.07 4.36
C GLU A 61 -20.01 0.31 2.95
N ALA A 62 -19.15 0.95 2.15
CA ALA A 62 -19.45 1.28 0.76
C ALA A 62 -19.61 0.04 -0.12
N PHE A 63 -18.81 -1.02 0.10
CA PHE A 63 -19.00 -2.30 -0.58
C PHE A 63 -20.34 -2.96 -0.19
N GLU A 64 -20.67 -3.00 1.11
CA GLU A 64 -21.97 -3.52 1.57
C GLU A 64 -23.15 -2.71 1.03
N GLU A 65 -23.03 -1.39 0.95
CA GLU A 65 -24.03 -0.52 0.34
C GLU A 65 -24.18 -0.80 -1.17
N GLY A 66 -23.07 -0.96 -1.89
CA GLY A 66 -23.07 -1.34 -3.30
C GLY A 66 -23.81 -2.65 -3.56
N GLU A 67 -23.54 -3.68 -2.76
CA GLU A 67 -24.24 -4.98 -2.82
C GLU A 67 -25.75 -4.82 -2.53
N ARG A 68 -26.12 -4.01 -1.54
CA ARG A 68 -27.54 -3.71 -1.22
C ARG A 68 -28.24 -3.02 -2.40
N LEU A 69 -27.60 -2.02 -3.01
CA LEU A 69 -28.15 -1.28 -4.16
C LEU A 69 -28.27 -2.14 -5.41
N LEU A 70 -27.36 -3.10 -5.62
CA LEU A 70 -27.44 -4.05 -6.73
C LEU A 70 -28.63 -5.01 -6.57
N ALA A 71 -28.87 -5.48 -5.34
CA ALA A 71 -29.99 -6.37 -5.02
C ALA A 71 -31.36 -5.67 -5.03
N ASP A 72 -31.40 -4.36 -4.71
CA ASP A 72 -32.63 -3.57 -4.75
C ASP A 72 -33.03 -3.22 -6.20
N LYS A 73 -34.24 -3.62 -6.58
CA LYS A 73 -34.81 -3.32 -7.91
C LYS A 73 -35.22 -1.86 -8.06
N ASN A 74 -35.39 -1.15 -6.95
CA ASN A 74 -35.80 0.26 -6.89
C ASN A 74 -34.62 1.23 -6.69
N ALA A 75 -33.39 0.72 -6.55
CA ALA A 75 -32.21 1.55 -6.44
C ALA A 75 -32.04 2.45 -7.66
N LYS A 76 -31.52 3.66 -7.44
CA LYS A 76 -31.26 4.63 -8.52
C LYS A 76 -30.27 4.03 -9.51
N ARG A 77 -30.71 3.90 -10.76
CA ARG A 77 -29.90 3.38 -11.87
C ARG A 77 -29.76 4.45 -12.92
N TYR A 78 -28.58 4.50 -13.49
CA TYR A 78 -28.25 5.46 -14.53
C TYR A 78 -28.10 4.71 -15.85
N SER A 79 -28.71 5.26 -16.88
CA SER A 79 -28.72 4.70 -18.24
C SER A 79 -27.49 5.11 -19.06
N SER A 80 -26.76 6.14 -18.61
CA SER A 80 -25.57 6.65 -19.29
C SER A 80 -24.59 7.30 -18.31
N PHE A 81 -23.32 7.39 -18.72
CA PHE A 81 -22.27 8.08 -17.94
C PHE A 81 -22.58 9.56 -17.72
N LYS A 82 -23.26 10.22 -18.67
CA LYS A 82 -23.68 11.62 -18.53
C LYS A 82 -24.66 11.82 -17.37
N GLU A 83 -25.64 10.92 -17.25
CA GLU A 83 -26.65 10.96 -16.19
C GLU A 83 -26.04 10.77 -14.78
N ILE A 84 -24.93 10.01 -14.70
CA ILE A 84 -24.16 9.86 -13.46
C ILE A 84 -23.50 11.20 -13.10
N LEU A 85 -22.77 11.80 -14.05
CA LEU A 85 -22.03 13.04 -13.83
C LEU A 85 -22.96 14.21 -13.46
N ASP A 86 -24.08 14.35 -14.17
CA ASP A 86 -25.11 15.37 -13.89
C ASP A 86 -25.68 15.24 -12.47
N SER A 87 -25.57 14.07 -11.82
CA SER A 87 -26.06 13.84 -10.44
C SER A 87 -25.02 14.03 -9.33
N LEU A 88 -23.75 14.27 -9.70
CA LEU A 88 -22.63 14.50 -8.77
C LEU A 88 -22.25 15.98 -8.65
N ASP A 89 -22.71 16.82 -9.59
CA ASP A 89 -22.45 18.26 -9.66
C ASP A 89 -23.51 19.14 -8.94
N ASP A 90 -24.47 18.51 -8.24
CA ASP A 90 -25.43 19.16 -7.31
C ASP A 90 -24.90 19.16 -5.87
#